data_AF-A0A670ZA23-F1
#
_entry.id   AF-A0A670ZA23-F1
#
_cell.length_a   1.000
_cell.length_b   1.000
_cell.length_c   1.000
_cell.angle_alpha   90.00
_cell.angle_beta   90.00
_cell.angle_gamma   90.00
#
_symmetry.space_group_name_H-M   'P 1'
#
loop_
_entity.id
_entity.type
_entity.pdbx_description
1 polymer ?
#
loop_
_entity_poly.entity_id
_entity_poly.type
_entity_poly.pdbx_seq_one_letter_code
_entity_poly.pdbx_strand_id
1 'polypeptide(L)' 'MDSRIEVAVYFSEEEWSQLDPDQKALHLEVMLENHRNVVSLGRSFLVPNEEVQEDRLVTFY' A
#
# COMPACT_ATOMS: atom_id res chain seq x y z
N MET A 1 -0.61 11.68 -14.84
CA MET A 1 -1.16 10.58 -14.02
C MET A 1 -0.11 9.50 -14.05
N ASP A 2 0.44 9.16 -12.89
CA ASP A 2 1.50 8.17 -12.75
C ASP A 2 0.90 6.77 -12.86
N SER A 3 1.30 6.02 -13.90
CA SER A 3 0.74 4.72 -14.31
C SER A 3 1.31 3.53 -13.53
N ARG A 4 2.05 3.77 -12.44
CA ARG A 4 2.79 2.74 -11.69
C ARG A 4 1.91 1.66 -11.04
N ILE A 5 0.62 1.91 -10.86
CA ILE A 5 -0.25 1.08 -10.01
C ILE A 5 -0.88 -0.12 -10.76
N GLU A 6 -0.94 -0.13 -12.10
CA GLU A 6 -1.68 -1.18 -12.83
C GLU A 6 -0.85 -2.40 -13.29
N VAL A 7 0.47 -2.42 -13.11
CA VAL A 7 1.35 -3.42 -13.77
C VAL A 7 2.23 -4.17 -12.77
N ALA A 8 1.63 -4.80 -11.76
CA ALA A 8 2.33 -5.81 -10.96
C ALA A 8 2.40 -7.12 -11.76
N VAL A 9 3.48 -7.31 -12.52
CA VAL A 9 3.74 -8.56 -13.27
C VAL A 9 4.53 -9.51 -12.38
N TYR A 10 4.03 -10.73 -12.22
CA TYR A 10 4.74 -11.83 -11.56
C TYR A 10 5.40 -12.70 -12.62
N PHE A 11 6.66 -13.08 -12.37
CA PHE A 11 7.42 -13.98 -13.23
C PHE A 11 7.40 -15.41 -12.67
N SER A 12 7.35 -16.42 -13.54
CA SER A 12 7.68 -17.80 -13.13
C SER A 12 9.17 -17.93 -12.78
N GLU A 13 9.59 -19.03 -12.16
CA GLU A 13 11.02 -19.25 -11.86
C GLU A 13 11.88 -19.27 -13.12
N GLU A 14 11.36 -19.87 -14.20
CA GLU A 14 12.02 -19.94 -15.51
C GLU A 14 12.14 -18.55 -16.16
N GLU A 15 11.09 -17.73 -16.07
CA GLU A 15 11.11 -16.35 -16.58
C GLU A 15 12.03 -15.46 -15.73
N TRP A 16 11.98 -15.61 -14.41
CA TRP A 16 12.85 -14.90 -13.47
C TRP A 16 14.32 -15.22 -13.74
N SER A 17 14.66 -16.47 -14.07
CA SER A 17 16.03 -16.86 -14.40
C SER A 17 16.59 -16.14 -15.63
N GLN A 18 15.72 -15.74 -16.57
CA GLN A 18 16.06 -15.10 -17.84
C GLN A 18 16.15 -13.57 -17.75
N LEU A 19 15.71 -12.96 -16.64
CA LEU A 19 15.76 -11.51 -16.47
C LEU A 19 17.18 -10.99 -16.24
N ASP A 20 17.44 -9.82 -16.82
CA ASP A 20 18.65 -9.05 -16.56
C ASP A 20 18.67 -8.55 -15.11
N PRO A 21 19.87 -8.32 -14.52
CA PRO A 21 20.00 -7.82 -13.15
C PRO A 21 19.19 -6.54 -12.89
N ASP A 22 19.16 -5.62 -13.84
CA ASP A 22 18.44 -4.35 -13.72
C ASP A 22 16.91 -4.55 -13.71
N GLN A 23 16.41 -5.54 -14.45
CA GLN A 23 14.98 -5.90 -14.45
C GLN A 23 14.56 -6.56 -13.13
N LYS A 24 15.43 -7.40 -12.56
CA LYS A 24 15.20 -7.99 -11.23
C LYS A 24 15.18 -6.92 -10.15
N ALA A 25 16.11 -5.96 -10.21
CA ALA A 25 16.15 -4.83 -9.29
C ALA A 25 14.85 -4.01 -9.36
N LEU A 26 14.41 -3.66 -10.57
CA LEU A 26 13.16 -2.92 -10.76
C LEU A 26 11.94 -3.70 -10.26
N HIS A 27 11.85 -5.01 -10.52
CA HIS A 27 10.76 -5.83 -10.01
C HIS A 27 10.71 -5.85 -8.48
N LEU A 28 11.87 -5.96 -7.81
CA LEU A 28 11.95 -5.90 -6.35
C LEU A 28 11.51 -4.53 -5.81
N GLU A 29 11.92 -3.43 -6.43
CA GLU A 29 11.50 -2.08 -6.04
C GLU A 29 9.98 -1.91 -6.12
N VAL A 30 9.38 -2.34 -7.23
CA VAL A 30 7.93 -2.26 -7.45
C VAL A 30 7.18 -3.15 -6.44
N MET A 31 7.66 -4.37 -6.19
CA MET A 31 7.05 -5.26 -5.19
C MET A 31 7.15 -4.70 -3.77
N LEU A 32 8.26 -4.06 -3.41
CA LEU A 32 8.44 -3.40 -2.12
C LEU A 32 7.49 -2.21 -1.95
N GLU A 33 7.33 -1.39 -2.99
CA GLU A 33 6.37 -0.29 -2.99
C GLU A 33 4.93 -0.80 -2.82
N ASN A 34 4.57 -1.85 -3.58
CA ASN A 34 3.26 -2.49 -3.46
C ASN A 34 3.00 -3.05 -2.05
N HIS A 35 3.98 -3.74 -1.46
CA HIS A 35 3.85 -4.24 -0.09
C HIS A 35 3.61 -3.11 0.92
N ARG A 36 4.36 -2.00 0.81
CA ARG A 36 4.15 -0.82 1.68
C ARG A 36 2.77 -0.22 1.50
N ASN A 37 2.29 -0.11 0.27
CA ASN A 37 0.96 0.42 -0.04
C ASN A 37 -0.13 -0.47 0.57
N VAL A 38 -0.05 -1.79 0.41
CA VAL A 38 -1.00 -2.75 1.01
C VAL A 38 -0.99 -2.66 2.54
N VAL A 39 0.19 -2.58 3.16
CA VAL A 39 0.31 -2.41 4.62
C VAL A 39 -0.27 -1.07 5.10
N SER A 40 -0.11 0.00 4.32
CA SER A 40 -0.68 1.32 4.64
C SER A 40 -2.20 1.33 4.56
N LEU A 41 -2.77 0.66 3.54
CA LEU A 41 -4.21 0.45 3.44
C LEU A 41 -4.72 -0.37 4.64
N GLY A 42 -4.04 -1.46 5.00
CA GLY A 42 -4.37 -2.26 6.18
C GLY A 42 -4.36 -1.46 7.49
N ARG A 43 -3.39 -0.55 7.68
CA ARG A 43 -3.37 0.36 8.85
C ARG A 43 -4.55 1.34 8.87
N SER A 44 -4.98 1.81 7.70
CA SER A 44 -6.10 2.76 7.60
C SER A 44 -7.44 2.14 8.04
N PHE A 45 -7.58 0.80 7.96
CA PHE A 45 -8.78 0.09 8.43
C PHE A 45 -8.72 -0.34 9.91
N LEU A 46 -7.52 -0.35 10.52
CA LEU A 46 -7.32 -0.79 11.91
C LEU A 46 -7.22 0.36 12.91
N VAL A 47 -7.11 1.60 12.44
CA VAL A 47 -7.29 2.78 13.28
C VAL A 47 -8.80 3.09 13.27
N PRO A 48 -9.53 2.84 14.36
CA PRO A 48 -10.89 3.34 14.47
C PRO A 48 -10.79 4.86 14.38
N ASN A 49 -11.62 5.49 13.54
CA ASN A 49 -11.84 6.93 13.64
C ASN A 49 -12.23 7.20 15.10
N GLU A 50 -11.41 7.95 15.84
CA GLU A 50 -11.89 8.61 17.04
C GLU A 50 -12.96 9.60 16.57
N GLU A 51 -14.21 9.14 16.49
CA GLU A 51 -15.37 10.00 16.47
C GLU A 51 -15.33 10.78 17.79
N VAL A 52 -14.74 11.97 17.72
CA VAL A 52 -14.98 13.01 18.72
C VAL A 52 -16.47 13.29 18.64
N GLN A 53 -17.23 12.73 19.59
CA GLN A 53 -18.59 13.16 19.89
C GLN A 53 -18.53 14.59 20.43
N GLU A 54 -18.42 15.57 19.55
CA GLU A 54 -18.95 16.90 19.85
C GLU A 54 -20.47 16.80 19.75
N ASP A 55 -21.15 16.42 20.83
CA ASP A 55 -22.41 17.08 21.15
C ASP A 55 -22.90 16.87 22.59
N ARG A 56 -23.25 18.01 23.20
CA ARG A 56 -23.99 18.22 24.46
C ARG A 56 -23.30 17.88 25.79
N LEU A 57 -22.39 18.76 26.20
CA LEU A 57 -22.54 19.34 27.54
C LEU A 57 -23.40 20.61 27.41
N VAL A 58 -24.71 20.45 27.64
CA VAL A 58 -25.57 21.59 27.95
C VAL A 58 -25.05 22.15 29.26
N THR A 59 -24.30 23.26 29.20
CA THR A 59 -23.89 24.01 30.39
C THR A 59 -25.15 24.47 31.12
N PHE A 60 -25.40 23.90 32.29
CA PHE A 60 -26.39 24.39 33.23
C PHE A 60 -25.92 25.75 33.75
N TYR A 61 -26.67 26.80 33.40
CA TYR A 61 -26.74 28.06 34.15
C TYR A 61 -28.18 28.24 34.63
#